data_AF-A0A2V6T898-F1
#
_entry.id   AF-A0A2V6T898-F1
#
_cell.length_a   1.000
_cell.length_b   1.000
_cell.length_c   1.000
_cell.angle_alpha   90.00
_cell.angle_beta   90.00
_cell.angle_gamma   90.00
#
_symmetry.space_group_name_H-M   'P 1'
#
loop_
_entity.id
_entity.type
_entity.pdbx_description
1 polymer ?
#
loop_
_entity_poly.entity_id
_entity_poly.type
_entity_poly.pdbx_seq_one_letter_code
_entity_poly.pdbx_strand_id
1 'polypeptide(L)'
;MIGILAAIAIPLYANVQTRARVAKAQADSRTLASAISMFTAHMGALPAALTDLTQATTNGLGQSAGPFVARVPTPPPGGSPAWSGTYTYTSSSTGTFSISANG
;
A
#
# COMPACT_ATOMS: atom_id res chain seq x y z
N MET A 1 7.41 -1.93 51.33
CA MET A 1 7.07 -2.85 50.21
C MET A 1 5.65 -2.56 49.78
N ILE A 2 5.44 -2.01 48.58
CA ILE A 2 4.22 -1.93 47.72
C ILE A 2 4.47 -0.83 46.66
N GLY A 3 5.44 -1.04 45.76
CA GLY A 3 5.79 -0.04 44.75
C GLY A 3 6.14 -0.58 43.36
N ILE A 4 6.01 -1.90 43.15
CA ILE A 4 6.59 -2.55 41.96
C ILE A 4 5.60 -3.42 41.17
N LEU A 5 4.30 -3.37 41.46
CA LEU A 5 3.31 -4.26 40.81
C LEU A 5 2.51 -3.63 39.67
N ALA A 6 2.72 -2.35 39.30
CA ALA A 6 1.90 -1.69 38.27
C ALA A 6 2.52 -1.60 36.86
N ALA A 7 3.77 -2.07 36.65
CA ALA A 7 4.51 -1.74 35.41
C ALA A 7 4.59 -2.84 34.34
N ILE A 8 4.04 -4.04 34.55
CA ILE A 8 4.29 -5.20 33.66
C ILE A 8 2.98 -5.70 33.04
N ALA A 9 2.43 -4.95 32.08
CA ALA A 9 1.38 -5.47 31.19
C ALA A 9 1.28 -4.77 29.81
N ILE A 10 2.01 -3.67 29.59
CA ILE A 10 1.80 -2.84 28.40
C ILE A 10 2.57 -3.29 27.12
N PRO A 11 3.70 -4.04 27.13
CA PRO A 11 4.49 -4.21 25.92
C PRO A 11 3.95 -5.26 24.92
N LEU A 12 3.10 -6.21 25.35
CA LEU A 12 2.70 -7.31 24.46
C LEU A 12 1.66 -6.87 23.42
N TYR A 13 0.72 -5.99 23.79
CA TYR A 13 -0.31 -5.47 22.87
C TYR A 13 0.24 -4.43 21.89
N ALA A 14 1.25 -3.65 22.29
CA ALA A 14 1.91 -2.69 21.40
C ALA A 14 2.58 -3.41 20.20
N ASN A 15 3.23 -4.55 20.44
CA ASN A 15 3.87 -5.33 19.39
C ASN A 15 2.89 -6.01 18.42
N VAL A 16 1.73 -6.50 18.91
CA VAL A 16 0.72 -7.12 18.05
C VAL A 16 0.08 -6.10 17.11
N GLN A 17 -0.21 -4.89 17.59
CA GLN A 17 -0.73 -3.80 16.75
C GLN A 17 0.28 -3.39 15.68
N THR A 18 1.56 -3.25 16.03
CA THR A 18 2.64 -2.94 15.08
C THR A 18 2.76 -4.02 14.00
N ARG A 19 2.72 -5.30 14.36
CA ARG A 19 2.75 -6.41 13.39
C ARG A 19 1.52 -6.44 12.50
N ALA A 20 0.32 -6.21 13.04
CA ALA A 20 -0.90 -6.16 12.27
C ALA A 20 -0.90 -5.01 11.24
N ARG A 21 -0.32 -3.86 11.60
CA ARG A 21 -0.12 -2.72 10.69
C ARG A 21 0.80 -3.06 9.53
N VAL A 22 1.95 -3.68 9.81
CA VAL A 22 2.90 -4.13 8.77
C VAL A 22 2.29 -5.20 7.87
N ALA A 23 1.60 -6.19 8.44
CA ALA A 23 0.93 -7.22 7.67
C ALA A 23 -0.15 -6.64 6.75
N LYS A 24 -0.92 -5.65 7.23
CA LYS A 24 -1.89 -4.93 6.41
C LYS A 24 -1.22 -4.16 5.28
N ALA A 25 -0.16 -3.39 5.58
CA ALA A 25 0.56 -2.66 4.56
C ALA A 25 1.19 -3.58 3.49
N GLN A 26 1.66 -4.76 3.88
CA GLN A 26 2.14 -5.77 2.94
C GLN A 26 1.03 -6.33 2.05
N ALA A 27 -0.16 -6.57 2.60
CA ALA A 27 -1.33 -7.01 1.83
C ALA A 27 -1.79 -5.95 0.83
N ASP A 28 -1.80 -4.68 1.26
CA ASP A 28 -2.13 -3.53 0.41
C ASP A 28 -1.12 -3.40 -0.74
N SER A 29 0.19 -3.48 -0.46
CA SER A 29 1.24 -3.45 -1.49
C SER A 29 1.13 -4.62 -2.47
N ARG A 30 0.78 -5.84 -2.01
CA ARG A 30 0.57 -6.99 -2.91
C ARG A 30 -0.63 -6.77 -3.82
N THR A 31 -1.73 -6.23 -3.29
CA THR A 31 -2.93 -5.92 -4.06
C THR A 31 -2.63 -4.87 -5.13
N LEU A 32 -1.90 -3.81 -4.76
CA LEU A 32 -1.45 -2.79 -5.70
C LEU A 32 -0.50 -3.35 -6.76
N ALA A 33 0.46 -4.20 -6.38
CA ALA A 33 1.38 -4.83 -7.33
C ALA A 33 0.64 -5.70 -8.36
N SER A 34 -0.37 -6.47 -7.93
CA SER A 34 -1.22 -7.24 -8.84
C SER A 34 -2.00 -6.33 -9.80
N ALA A 35 -2.58 -5.24 -9.30
CA ALA A 35 -3.29 -4.26 -10.13
C ALA A 35 -2.36 -3.58 -11.16
N ILE A 36 -1.13 -3.21 -10.76
CA ILE A 36 -0.10 -2.66 -11.64
C ILE A 36 0.27 -3.67 -12.72
N SER A 37 0.44 -4.95 -12.36
CA SER A 37 0.73 -6.01 -13.34
C SER A 37 -0.38 -6.15 -14.39
N MET A 38 -1.65 -6.06 -13.97
CA MET A 38 -2.78 -6.10 -14.90
C MET A 38 -2.83 -4.86 -15.79
N PHE A 39 -2.59 -3.67 -15.23
CA PHE A 39 -2.53 -2.42 -15.99
C PHE A 39 -1.40 -2.46 -17.03
N THR A 40 -0.20 -2.90 -16.64
CA THR A 40 0.94 -3.02 -17.54
C THR A 40 0.69 -4.05 -18.63
N ALA A 41 0.00 -5.15 -18.33
CA ALA A 41 -0.40 -6.13 -19.35
C ALA A 41 -1.39 -5.55 -20.39
N HIS A 42 -2.27 -4.63 -19.96
CA HIS A 42 -3.26 -3.99 -20.84
C HIS A 42 -2.70 -2.81 -21.64
N MET A 43 -1.91 -1.96 -20.98
CA MET A 43 -1.38 -0.71 -21.54
C MET A 43 0.00 -0.88 -22.18
N GLY A 44 0.72 -1.96 -21.87
CA GLY A 44 2.11 -2.15 -22.27
C GLY A 44 3.11 -1.24 -21.54
N ALA A 45 2.64 -0.44 -20.58
CA ALA A 45 3.43 0.51 -19.81
C ALA A 45 2.95 0.56 -18.36
N LEU A 46 3.84 0.95 -17.44
CA LEU A 46 3.48 1.14 -16.04
C LEU A 46 2.56 2.37 -15.89
N PRO A 47 1.63 2.33 -14.92
CA PRO A 47 0.80 3.49 -14.62
C PRO A 47 1.67 4.64 -14.10
N ALA A 48 1.32 5.88 -14.44
CA ALA A 48 2.04 7.06 -13.98
C ALA A 48 1.68 7.41 -12.53
N ALA A 49 0.45 7.08 -12.12
CA ALA A 49 -0.02 7.24 -10.76
C ALA A 49 -0.91 6.06 -10.32
N LEU A 50 -0.98 5.80 -9.00
CA LEU A 50 -1.90 4.80 -8.45
C LEU A 50 -3.37 5.13 -8.73
N THR A 51 -3.69 6.39 -8.98
CA THR A 51 -5.03 6.83 -9.38
C THR A 51 -5.46 6.23 -10.72
N ASP A 52 -4.53 5.95 -11.62
CA ASP A 52 -4.82 5.35 -12.93
C ASP A 52 -5.39 3.93 -12.79
N LEU A 53 -5.08 3.23 -11.69
CA LEU A 53 -5.61 1.91 -11.37
C LEU A 53 -7.07 1.95 -10.90
N THR A 54 -7.55 3.12 -10.44
CA THR A 54 -8.92 3.30 -9.94
C THR A 54 -9.92 3.72 -11.01
N GLN A 55 -9.45 3.92 -12.23
CA GLN A 55 -10.29 4.30 -13.37
C GLN A 55 -10.16 3.28 -14.50
N ALA A 56 -11.17 3.26 -15.38
CA ALA A 56 -11.05 2.51 -16.62
C ALA A 56 -10.09 3.25 -17.55
N THR A 57 -9.09 2.54 -18.08
CA THR A 57 -8.10 3.08 -19.02
C THR A 57 -8.30 2.47 -20.40
N THR A 58 -8.04 3.24 -21.44
CA THR A 58 -8.16 2.78 -22.83
C THR A 58 -6.77 2.65 -23.45
N ASN A 59 -6.44 1.48 -23.99
CA ASN A 59 -5.14 1.24 -24.61
C ASN A 59 -5.07 1.84 -26.03
N GLY A 60 -3.88 1.80 -26.65
CA GLY A 60 -3.66 2.31 -28.01
C GLY A 60 -4.43 1.58 -29.12
N LEU A 61 -5.11 0.48 -28.78
CA LEU A 61 -5.99 -0.28 -29.69
C LEU A 61 -7.48 0.08 -29.48
N GLY A 62 -7.79 1.04 -28.60
CA GLY A 62 -9.17 1.44 -28.30
C GLY A 62 -9.90 0.51 -27.33
N GLN A 63 -9.20 -0.41 -26.66
CA GLN A 63 -9.80 -1.34 -25.71
C GLN A 63 -9.78 -0.75 -24.30
N SER A 64 -10.94 -0.70 -23.65
CA SER A 64 -11.07 -0.24 -22.27
C SER A 64 -10.91 -1.39 -21.29
N ALA A 65 -10.14 -1.19 -20.21
CA ALA A 65 -10.04 -2.11 -19.10
C ALA A 65 -9.95 -1.37 -17.76
N GLY A 66 -10.40 -2.02 -16.70
CA GLY A 66 -10.44 -1.49 -15.34
C GLY A 66 -11.86 -1.20 -14.84
N PRO A 67 -11.99 -0.66 -13.61
CA PRO A 67 -10.91 -0.32 -12.69
C PRO A 67 -10.17 -1.56 -12.16
N PHE A 68 -8.83 -1.49 -12.13
CA PHE A 68 -7.96 -2.59 -11.69
C PHE A 68 -7.87 -2.70 -10.17
N VAL A 69 -8.19 -1.62 -9.47
CA VAL A 69 -8.40 -1.60 -8.02
C VAL A 69 -9.62 -0.74 -7.70
N ALA A 70 -10.47 -1.20 -6.78
CA ALA A 70 -11.67 -0.45 -6.41
C ALA A 70 -11.35 0.89 -5.70
N ARG A 71 -10.24 0.93 -4.95
CA ARG A 71 -9.72 2.12 -4.30
C ARG A 71 -8.24 1.94 -4.01
N VAL A 72 -7.44 3.00 -4.10
CA VAL A 72 -6.09 2.98 -3.56
C VAL A 72 -6.18 2.81 -2.03
N PRO A 73 -5.64 1.73 -1.44
CA PRO A 73 -5.64 1.55 0.00
C PRO A 73 -4.82 2.66 0.66
N THR A 74 -5.20 3.04 1.86
CA THR A 74 -4.42 3.97 2.70
C THR A 74 -3.75 3.19 3.81
N PRO A 75 -2.45 3.42 4.09
CA PRO A 75 -1.76 2.70 5.15
C PRO A 75 -2.46 2.93 6.50
N PRO A 76 -2.47 1.92 7.40
CA PRO A 76 -3.20 2.00 8.65
C PRO A 76 -2.64 3.12 9.57
N PRO A 77 -3.49 4.06 10.05
CA PRO A 77 -3.03 5.24 10.78
C PRO A 77 -2.54 4.93 12.19
N GLY A 78 -1.46 5.60 12.63
CA GLY A 78 -0.82 5.46 13.95
C GLY A 78 0.52 4.69 13.92
N GLY A 79 1.07 4.38 15.08
CA GLY A 79 2.45 3.88 15.21
C GLY A 79 3.44 5.02 15.43
N SER A 80 4.68 4.69 15.79
CA SER A 80 5.75 5.68 16.01
C SER A 80 7.01 5.21 15.28
N PRO A 81 7.44 5.90 14.20
CA PRO A 81 6.77 7.05 13.60
C PRO A 81 5.48 6.67 12.84
N ALA A 82 4.58 7.63 12.64
CA ALA A 82 3.31 7.41 11.97
C ALA A 82 3.50 7.42 10.45
N TRP A 83 2.99 6.41 9.75
CA TRP A 83 3.01 6.41 8.28
C TRP A 83 2.16 7.55 7.70
N SER A 84 2.63 8.14 6.60
CA SER A 84 1.90 9.09 5.77
C SER A 84 0.59 8.45 5.34
N GLY A 85 -0.52 9.19 5.40
CA GLY A 85 -1.87 8.68 5.07
C GLY A 85 -2.06 8.20 3.62
N THR A 86 -1.00 8.19 2.82
CA THR A 86 -0.96 7.79 1.41
C THR A 86 0.31 6.98 1.14
N TYR A 87 0.22 5.95 0.30
CA TYR A 87 1.40 5.25 -0.23
C TYR A 87 2.15 6.12 -1.24
N THR A 88 3.47 6.14 -1.15
CA THR A 88 4.33 6.73 -2.17
C THR A 88 4.58 5.71 -3.27
N TYR A 89 4.18 6.05 -4.49
CA TYR A 89 4.42 5.25 -5.68
C TYR A 89 5.44 5.95 -6.57
N THR A 90 6.44 5.20 -7.02
CA THR A 90 7.37 5.64 -8.05
C THR A 90 7.48 4.57 -9.11
N SER A 91 7.48 4.97 -10.37
CA SER A 91 7.70 4.09 -11.52
C SER A 91 8.84 4.62 -12.37
N SER A 92 9.68 3.71 -12.84
CA SER A 92 10.73 4.00 -13.80
C SER A 92 10.29 3.59 -15.20
N SER A 93 10.77 4.32 -16.21
CA SER A 93 10.65 3.94 -17.63
C SER A 93 11.34 2.61 -17.95
N THR A 94 12.21 2.12 -17.06
CA THR A 94 12.89 0.82 -17.19
C THR A 94 12.02 -0.39 -16.80
N GLY A 95 10.77 -0.18 -16.37
CA GLY A 95 9.86 -1.28 -16.00
C GLY A 95 9.75 -1.52 -14.49
N THR A 96 10.53 -0.83 -13.66
CA THR A 96 10.55 -1.02 -12.21
C THR A 96 9.57 -0.07 -11.53
N PHE A 97 8.83 -0.55 -10.54
CA PHE A 97 8.03 0.29 -9.65
C PHE A 97 8.35 0.03 -8.18
N SER A 98 8.11 1.03 -7.34
CA SER A 98 8.22 0.95 -5.89
C SER A 98 6.96 1.52 -5.25
N ILE A 99 6.48 0.84 -4.21
CA ILE A 99 5.39 1.28 -3.35
C ILE A 99 5.93 1.30 -1.92
N SER A 100 5.98 2.48 -1.31
CA SER A 100 6.45 2.67 0.06
C SER A 100 5.37 3.31 0.93
N ALA A 101 5.22 2.83 2.16
CA ALA A 101 4.57 3.57 3.23
C ALA A 101 5.67 4.29 4.02
N ASN A 102 5.76 5.61 3.90
CA ASN A 102 6.77 6.40 4.59
C ASN A 102 6.24 6.84 5.96
N GLY A 103 6.99 6.65 7.03
CA GLY A 103 6.70 7.19 8.37
C GLY A 103 7.99 7.30 9.14
#